data_AF-A0A2A9NKQ8-F1
#
_entry.id   AF-A0A2A9NKQ8-F1
#
_cell.length_a   1.000
_cell.length_b   1.000
_cell.length_c   1.000
_cell.angle_alpha   90.00
_cell.angle_beta   90.00
_cell.angle_gamma   90.00
#
_symmetry.space_group_name_H-M   'P 1'
#
loop_
_entity.id
_entity.type
_entity.pdbx_description
1 polymer ?
#
loop_
_entity_poly.entity_id
_entity_poly.type
_entity_poly.pdbx_seq_one_letter_code
_entity_poly.pdbx_strand_id
1 'polypeptide(L)'
;MISPLSSAGVPMTPRSRIASPTLSSTTGGVIPGSEYSSSAAGFRRSASVSDFQIERSRRRRSGSHERGGVYAEEEAVYRESVARLLLARERPFSISGKIPVEVNELVLFFRSKSGITHALDFPVDLEYGAPPALDVLVAACRSHQTNDANDYTDRESLFYPPNLPLTASLDIASHPILDAVRGGLFQDLEPEKYLVAVRDKLEVVVSGSRMGVQPRMLRSDGRVATVVVTLPVRFRGGALVVHSEDGRMEKYHGRGGKPGDIEWVGFLNECDYEVETVTKGCRMIISYGLHIRTYASASIMEPSDNFLDLISPILNLSRGRKIGFYLTHNYGINPSEVVADSLVPKLRGGDALLYHSLKLYKLSPELQYTAGGYIWPVDRMVELYGDDIQSKPAFPGSMPFSVAHRPHNQPPMRGAFSVYGDADDEEVANLRARVEESGAIPLSEAEVSVLGETAGRERVYFVSQGELEKLVVHVLLIVYVP
;
A
#
# COMPACT_ATOMS: atom_id res chain seq x y z
N MET A 1 18.73 51.96 -49.86
CA MET A 1 20.01 52.70 -49.98
C MET A 1 20.81 52.49 -48.71
N ILE A 2 22.07 52.11 -48.85
CA ILE A 2 23.25 52.56 -48.08
C ILE A 2 23.21 52.39 -46.53
N SER A 3 24.03 51.44 -46.05
CA SER A 3 24.55 51.36 -44.68
C SER A 3 25.85 52.17 -44.53
N PRO A 4 26.29 52.43 -43.29
CA PRO A 4 27.54 51.81 -42.79
C PRO A 4 27.32 51.21 -41.37
N LEU A 5 28.07 50.21 -40.85
CA LEU A 5 29.53 50.07 -40.63
C LEU A 5 30.10 51.18 -39.72
N SER A 6 31.03 50.93 -38.78
CA SER A 6 31.53 49.70 -38.12
C SER A 6 32.47 50.10 -36.96
N SER A 7 32.50 49.36 -35.85
CA SER A 7 33.71 49.21 -35.00
C SER A 7 33.58 48.05 -34.00
N ALA A 8 34.72 47.46 -33.63
CA ALA A 8 34.83 46.39 -32.62
C ALA A 8 35.86 46.78 -31.53
N GLY A 9 35.76 46.20 -30.34
CA GLY A 9 36.65 46.53 -29.20
C GLY A 9 36.68 45.47 -28.10
N VAL A 10 37.61 44.53 -28.21
CA VAL A 10 37.94 43.42 -27.28
C VAL A 10 39.44 43.08 -27.53
N PRO A 11 40.25 42.59 -26.57
CA PRO A 11 40.02 42.26 -25.15
C PRO A 11 40.95 43.00 -24.15
N MET A 12 40.78 42.75 -22.85
CA MET A 12 41.94 42.40 -22.00
C MET A 12 41.56 41.60 -20.74
N THR A 13 42.31 40.54 -20.46
CA THR A 13 42.42 39.89 -19.14
C THR A 13 43.87 40.00 -18.67
N PRO A 14 44.10 40.18 -17.36
CA PRO A 14 44.88 39.18 -16.61
C PRO A 14 44.47 39.04 -15.13
N ARG A 15 44.90 38.04 -14.33
CA ARG A 15 45.33 36.63 -14.53
C ARG A 15 45.72 36.07 -13.14
N SER A 16 45.30 34.85 -12.78
CA SER A 16 45.95 33.99 -11.74
C SER A 16 45.91 34.47 -10.24
N ARG A 17 46.20 33.66 -9.20
CA ARG A 17 46.72 32.26 -9.05
C ARG A 17 46.48 31.70 -7.61
N ILE A 18 46.31 30.37 -7.48
CA ILE A 18 46.81 29.49 -6.37
C ILE A 18 46.21 29.74 -4.94
N ALA A 19 46.03 28.77 -4.04
CA ALA A 19 46.42 27.34 -3.99
C ALA A 19 45.28 26.42 -3.46
N SER A 20 45.37 25.13 -3.78
CA SER A 20 44.99 24.04 -2.86
C SER A 20 46.25 23.42 -2.26
N PRO A 21 46.17 22.78 -1.08
CA PRO A 21 46.98 21.58 -0.85
C PRO A 21 46.15 20.39 -0.33
N THR A 22 46.69 19.20 -0.53
CA THR A 22 46.12 17.90 -0.15
C THR A 22 46.69 17.36 1.17
N LEU A 23 45.95 16.43 1.79
CA LEU A 23 46.43 15.23 2.51
C LEU A 23 47.81 15.25 3.21
N SER A 24 47.83 14.98 4.51
CA SER A 24 48.75 14.00 5.14
C SER A 24 48.31 13.64 6.55
N SER A 25 48.93 12.60 7.13
CA SER A 25 48.53 11.92 8.36
C SER A 25 49.54 12.06 9.52
N THR A 26 49.26 11.32 10.61
CA THR A 26 50.22 10.63 11.52
C THR A 26 50.93 11.38 12.68
N THR A 27 50.72 10.81 13.88
CA THR A 27 51.68 10.52 14.99
C THR A 27 52.12 11.59 16.03
N GLY A 28 52.22 11.14 17.30
CA GLY A 28 52.69 11.88 18.50
C GLY A 28 51.54 12.57 19.27
N GLY A 29 51.35 12.47 20.60
CA GLY A 29 52.23 12.05 21.72
C GLY A 29 52.54 13.26 22.62
N VAL A 30 52.46 13.27 23.96
CA VAL A 30 52.53 12.20 24.98
C VAL A 30 51.75 12.55 26.28
N ILE A 31 51.45 11.53 27.09
CA ILE A 31 50.73 11.39 28.38
C ILE A 31 51.63 11.76 29.61
N PRO A 32 51.15 12.31 30.77
CA PRO A 32 50.56 11.52 31.89
C PRO A 32 49.43 12.20 32.71
N GLY A 33 48.67 11.49 33.56
CA GLY A 33 48.69 10.06 33.95
C GLY A 33 47.28 9.55 34.37
N SER A 34 47.01 8.24 34.35
CA SER A 34 47.18 7.24 35.44
C SER A 34 46.19 7.41 36.62
N GLU A 35 45.47 6.40 37.14
CA GLU A 35 45.28 4.95 36.83
C GLU A 35 43.98 4.49 37.56
N TYR A 36 43.39 3.28 37.46
CA TYR A 36 43.72 1.95 36.91
C TYR A 36 42.76 1.61 35.72
N SER A 37 42.55 0.39 35.14
CA SER A 37 42.62 -1.04 35.50
C SER A 37 41.54 -1.53 36.52
N SER A 38 40.97 -2.75 36.43
CA SER A 38 41.29 -3.91 35.57
C SER A 38 40.06 -4.71 35.04
N SER A 39 40.39 -5.64 34.13
CA SER A 39 39.64 -6.67 33.37
C SER A 39 38.66 -7.61 34.15
N ALA A 40 37.92 -8.56 33.56
CA ALA A 40 38.05 -9.26 32.27
C ALA A 40 36.71 -9.78 31.65
N ALA A 41 36.82 -10.43 30.48
CA ALA A 41 35.74 -10.81 29.56
C ALA A 41 34.83 -11.98 29.98
N GLY A 42 33.65 -12.07 29.33
CA GLY A 42 32.79 -13.27 29.34
C GLY A 42 31.68 -13.23 28.27
N PHE A 43 31.69 -14.17 27.30
CA PHE A 43 30.60 -14.39 26.34
C PHE A 43 29.58 -15.40 26.88
N ARG A 44 28.27 -15.15 26.72
CA ARG A 44 27.27 -16.20 26.41
C ARG A 44 25.94 -15.65 25.89
N ARG A 45 25.13 -16.57 25.32
CA ARG A 45 24.03 -16.33 24.38
C ARG A 45 22.69 -15.98 25.04
N SER A 46 21.88 -15.24 24.28
CA SER A 46 20.40 -15.22 24.18
C SER A 46 19.54 -16.02 25.17
N ALA A 47 18.47 -15.36 25.66
CA ALA A 47 17.21 -16.01 26.02
C ALA A 47 16.04 -15.12 25.55
N SER A 48 15.09 -15.69 24.82
CA SER A 48 13.79 -15.06 24.52
C SER A 48 12.81 -15.34 25.65
N VAL A 49 12.00 -14.34 26.04
CA VAL A 49 10.88 -14.55 26.97
C VAL A 49 9.63 -13.85 26.44
N SER A 50 8.58 -14.66 26.32
CA SER A 50 7.25 -14.39 25.82
C SER A 50 6.60 -13.10 26.36
N ASP A 51 5.94 -12.36 25.46
CA ASP A 51 5.10 -11.22 25.82
C ASP A 51 3.69 -11.67 26.23
N PHE A 52 3.37 -11.58 27.52
CA PHE A 52 2.04 -11.87 28.07
C PHE A 52 1.77 -11.01 29.32
N GLN A 53 1.22 -9.80 29.14
CA GLN A 53 0.67 -9.03 30.26
C GLN A 53 -0.77 -9.45 30.58
N ILE A 54 -0.97 -10.02 31.78
CA ILE A 54 -2.31 -10.27 32.34
C ILE A 54 -2.63 -9.15 33.34
N GLU A 55 -3.47 -8.21 32.95
CA GLU A 55 -3.87 -7.10 33.82
C GLU A 55 -4.78 -7.59 34.97
N ARG A 56 -4.26 -7.53 36.21
CA ARG A 56 -5.00 -7.93 37.41
C ARG A 56 -5.57 -6.72 38.13
N SER A 57 -6.86 -6.46 37.93
CA SER A 57 -7.60 -5.38 38.58
C SER A 57 -7.46 -5.40 40.10
N ARG A 58 -6.73 -4.42 40.65
CA ARG A 58 -6.52 -4.30 42.11
C ARG A 58 -7.81 -3.84 42.80
N ARG A 59 -8.51 -4.79 43.42
CA ARG A 59 -9.66 -4.57 44.33
C ARG A 59 -9.31 -3.54 45.42
N ARG A 60 -9.77 -2.30 45.26
CA ARG A 60 -9.53 -1.20 46.22
C ARG A 60 -10.10 -1.57 47.60
N ARG A 61 -9.34 -1.33 48.67
CA ARG A 61 -9.86 -1.28 50.04
C ARG A 61 -10.48 0.11 50.28
N SER A 62 -11.63 0.14 50.93
CA SER A 62 -12.30 1.37 51.38
C SER A 62 -11.57 1.99 52.57
N GLY A 63 -11.29 3.29 52.52
CA GLY A 63 -10.58 4.03 53.58
C GLY A 63 -10.78 5.55 53.52
N SER A 64 -11.81 6.01 54.25
CA SER A 64 -12.01 7.32 54.91
C SER A 64 -11.32 8.64 54.44
N HIS A 65 -12.15 9.68 54.39
CA HIS A 65 -11.85 11.13 54.57
C HIS A 65 -11.06 11.92 53.52
N GLU A 66 -11.83 12.58 52.63
CA GLU A 66 -11.96 14.04 52.60
C GLU A 66 -10.71 14.93 52.78
N ARG A 67 -10.14 15.35 51.64
CA ARG A 67 -9.78 16.77 51.33
C ARG A 67 -9.34 16.83 49.86
N GLY A 68 -10.30 16.97 48.93
CA GLY A 68 -9.99 16.79 47.51
C GLY A 68 -10.99 17.32 46.48
N GLY A 69 -11.80 18.34 46.81
CA GLY A 69 -12.79 18.89 45.88
C GLY A 69 -12.19 19.35 44.54
N VAL A 70 -11.16 20.21 44.60
CA VAL A 70 -10.48 20.75 43.41
C VAL A 70 -9.87 19.64 42.53
N TYR A 71 -9.11 18.71 43.14
CA TYR A 71 -8.49 17.61 42.39
C TYR A 71 -9.50 16.61 41.80
N ALA A 72 -10.68 16.45 42.41
CA ALA A 72 -11.74 15.61 41.85
C ALA A 72 -12.41 16.25 40.62
N GLU A 73 -12.56 17.58 40.61
CA GLU A 73 -13.04 18.33 39.45
C GLU A 73 -12.01 18.34 38.31
N GLU A 74 -10.72 18.56 38.63
CA GLU A 74 -9.62 18.44 37.66
C GLU A 74 -9.52 17.02 37.06
N GLU A 75 -9.65 15.96 37.88
CA GLU A 75 -9.64 14.57 37.40
C GLU A 75 -10.88 14.27 36.52
N ALA A 76 -12.05 14.83 36.85
CA ALA A 76 -13.25 14.68 36.04
C ALA A 76 -13.09 15.35 34.66
N VAL A 77 -12.64 16.61 34.61
CA VAL A 77 -12.39 17.34 33.35
C VAL A 77 -11.29 16.67 32.52
N TYR A 78 -10.25 16.12 33.16
CA TYR A 78 -9.23 15.33 32.47
C TYR A 78 -9.81 14.06 31.84
N ARG A 79 -10.58 13.26 32.61
CA ARG A 79 -11.22 12.04 32.11
C ARG A 79 -12.20 12.31 30.97
N GLU A 80 -12.99 13.38 31.07
CA GLU A 80 -13.91 13.81 30.02
C GLU A 80 -13.15 14.23 28.74
N SER A 81 -12.03 14.94 28.91
CA SER A 81 -11.17 15.34 27.78
C SER A 81 -10.49 14.14 27.11
N VAL A 82 -10.07 13.13 27.88
CA VAL A 82 -9.57 11.85 27.36
C VAL A 82 -10.67 11.07 26.64
N ALA A 83 -11.89 11.02 27.19
CA ALA A 83 -13.02 10.37 26.54
C ALA A 83 -13.38 11.04 25.21
N ARG A 84 -13.39 12.38 25.16
CA ARG A 84 -13.59 13.14 23.91
C ARG A 84 -12.47 12.88 22.89
N LEU A 85 -11.22 12.76 23.32
CA LEU A 85 -10.09 12.42 22.45
C LEU A 85 -10.20 10.99 21.87
N LEU A 86 -10.62 10.02 22.68
CA LEU A 86 -10.80 8.63 22.24
C LEU A 86 -11.95 8.53 21.21
N LEU A 87 -13.10 9.16 21.48
CA LEU A 87 -14.23 9.21 20.55
C LEU A 87 -13.86 9.91 19.23
N ALA A 88 -13.07 10.99 19.28
CA ALA A 88 -12.57 11.66 18.09
C ALA A 88 -11.59 10.78 17.27
N ARG A 89 -10.74 10.00 17.95
CA ARG A 89 -9.81 9.04 17.33
C ARG A 89 -10.52 7.86 16.67
N GLU A 90 -11.59 7.35 17.27
CA GLU A 90 -12.33 6.18 16.76
C GLU A 90 -13.11 6.47 15.48
N ARG A 91 -13.54 7.72 15.26
CA ARG A 91 -14.34 8.11 14.08
C ARG A 91 -13.91 9.47 13.52
N PRO A 92 -12.75 9.57 12.85
CA PRO A 92 -12.40 10.76 12.08
C PRO A 92 -13.37 10.92 10.91
N PHE A 93 -13.98 12.09 10.77
CA PHE A 93 -14.84 12.44 9.62
C PHE A 93 -14.11 13.32 8.59
N SER A 94 -13.00 13.94 9.01
CA SER A 94 -12.12 14.75 8.18
C SER A 94 -10.66 14.60 8.61
N ILE A 95 -9.75 14.71 7.65
CA ILE A 95 -8.29 14.73 7.82
C ILE A 95 -7.69 15.83 6.95
N SER A 96 -6.47 16.26 7.27
CA SER A 96 -5.74 17.25 6.46
C SER A 96 -4.27 16.89 6.33
N GLY A 97 -3.68 17.21 5.19
CA GLY A 97 -2.27 16.99 4.93
C GLY A 97 -1.68 18.05 4.01
N LYS A 98 -0.47 17.75 3.53
CA LYS A 98 0.30 18.60 2.63
C LYS A 98 0.90 17.79 1.49
N ILE A 99 1.16 18.49 0.39
CA ILE A 99 1.93 18.03 -0.75
C ILE A 99 3.17 18.95 -0.84
N PRO A 100 4.40 18.42 -0.76
CA PRO A 100 5.57 19.19 -1.15
C PRO A 100 5.55 19.35 -2.69
N VAL A 101 5.58 20.59 -3.19
CA VAL A 101 5.54 20.88 -4.63
C VAL A 101 6.54 21.97 -4.96
N GLU A 102 7.30 21.81 -6.05
CA GLU A 102 8.26 22.82 -6.47
C GLU A 102 7.56 24.09 -6.97
N VAL A 103 8.19 25.23 -6.68
CA VAL A 103 7.57 26.57 -6.71
C VAL A 103 7.16 27.02 -8.11
N ASN A 104 7.52 26.28 -9.17
CA ASN A 104 7.24 26.62 -10.56
C ASN A 104 6.45 25.52 -11.33
N GLU A 105 6.08 24.40 -10.70
CA GLU A 105 5.45 23.27 -11.41
C GLU A 105 3.92 23.35 -11.49
N LEU A 106 3.29 24.18 -10.66
CA LEU A 106 1.83 24.28 -10.59
C LEU A 106 1.30 25.36 -11.54
N VAL A 107 0.51 24.93 -12.52
CA VAL A 107 -0.17 25.80 -13.50
C VAL A 107 -1.62 25.37 -13.64
N LEU A 108 -2.54 26.34 -13.62
CA LEU A 108 -3.97 26.14 -13.89
C LEU A 108 -4.30 26.64 -15.31
N PHE A 109 -4.72 25.74 -16.18
CA PHE A 109 -5.16 26.02 -17.54
C PHE A 109 -6.69 26.10 -17.59
N PHE A 110 -7.24 27.22 -18.03
CA PHE A 110 -8.68 27.46 -18.04
C PHE A 110 -9.13 28.20 -19.30
N ARG A 111 -10.41 28.08 -19.66
CA ARG A 111 -10.99 28.69 -20.86
C ARG A 111 -11.99 29.77 -20.50
N SER A 112 -11.67 31.01 -20.87
CA SER A 112 -12.53 32.17 -20.69
C SER A 112 -13.84 32.05 -21.50
N LYS A 113 -14.86 32.84 -21.12
CA LYS A 113 -16.19 32.85 -21.76
C LYS A 113 -16.16 33.19 -23.27
N SER A 114 -15.11 33.86 -23.75
CA SER A 114 -14.87 34.15 -25.18
C SER A 114 -14.21 32.99 -25.95
N GLY A 115 -13.91 31.87 -25.29
CA GLY A 115 -13.26 30.71 -25.90
C GLY A 115 -11.73 30.79 -25.97
N ILE A 116 -11.10 31.82 -25.42
CA ILE A 116 -9.63 31.94 -25.28
C ILE A 116 -9.17 31.11 -24.07
N THR A 117 -8.13 30.29 -24.26
CA THR A 117 -7.45 29.56 -23.18
C THR A 117 -6.38 30.43 -22.54
N HIS A 118 -6.30 30.38 -21.20
CA HIS A 118 -5.33 31.10 -20.37
C HIS A 118 -4.61 30.11 -19.46
N ALA A 119 -3.41 30.47 -19.03
CA ALA A 119 -2.68 29.82 -17.95
C ALA A 119 -2.57 30.78 -16.77
N LEU A 120 -2.66 30.25 -15.56
CA LEU A 120 -2.34 30.94 -14.31
C LEU A 120 -1.28 30.11 -13.59
N ASP A 121 -0.07 30.66 -13.51
CA ASP A 121 1.06 30.05 -12.81
C ASP A 121 0.96 30.32 -11.30
N PHE A 122 1.53 29.42 -10.50
CA PHE A 122 1.51 29.48 -9.04
C PHE A 122 2.93 29.38 -8.46
N PRO A 123 3.20 29.92 -7.26
CA PRO A 123 2.27 30.59 -6.35
C PRO A 123 1.89 32.02 -6.79
N VAL A 124 0.67 32.43 -6.47
CA VAL A 124 0.17 33.77 -6.82
C VAL A 124 0.27 34.70 -5.60
N ASP A 125 1.20 35.65 -5.66
CA ASP A 125 1.32 36.71 -4.66
C ASP A 125 0.57 37.98 -5.10
N LEU A 126 -0.40 38.39 -4.29
CA LEU A 126 -1.25 39.55 -4.55
C LEU A 126 -0.71 40.85 -3.93
N GLU A 127 0.39 40.81 -3.18
CA GLU A 127 1.02 42.02 -2.62
C GLU A 127 1.74 42.87 -3.68
N TYR A 128 2.13 42.26 -4.81
CA TYR A 128 2.82 42.92 -5.94
C TYR A 128 1.90 43.22 -7.14
N GLY A 129 0.61 42.88 -7.04
CA GLY A 129 -0.39 43.02 -8.10
C GLY A 129 -0.93 41.68 -8.59
N ALA A 130 -2.20 41.64 -8.97
CA ALA A 130 -2.83 40.44 -9.52
C ALA A 130 -2.30 40.14 -10.94
N PRO A 131 -1.98 38.87 -11.29
CA PRO A 131 -1.74 38.48 -12.67
C PRO A 131 -3.04 38.67 -13.49
N PRO A 132 -3.02 39.22 -14.71
CA PRO A 132 -4.24 39.42 -15.51
C PRO A 132 -5.04 38.13 -15.78
N ALA A 133 -4.38 36.97 -15.77
CA ALA A 133 -5.04 35.68 -15.86
C ALA A 133 -5.97 35.38 -14.64
N LEU A 134 -5.64 35.88 -13.44
CA LEU A 134 -6.51 35.75 -12.28
C LEU A 134 -7.79 36.58 -12.44
N ASP A 135 -7.68 37.81 -12.94
CA ASP A 135 -8.84 38.67 -13.19
C ASP A 135 -9.78 38.05 -14.25
N VAL A 136 -9.20 37.48 -15.31
CA VAL A 136 -9.96 36.76 -16.36
C VAL A 136 -10.59 35.47 -15.82
N LEU A 137 -9.93 34.78 -14.87
CA LEU A 137 -10.50 33.61 -14.19
C LEU A 137 -11.70 34.01 -13.31
N VAL A 138 -11.53 35.04 -12.47
CA VAL A 138 -12.61 35.59 -11.61
C VAL A 138 -13.80 36.04 -12.47
N ALA A 139 -13.55 36.73 -13.59
CA ALA A 139 -14.58 37.12 -14.55
C ALA A 139 -15.21 35.94 -15.32
N ALA A 140 -14.53 34.79 -15.41
CA ALA A 140 -15.09 33.56 -16.00
C ALA A 140 -16.02 32.79 -15.04
N CYS A 141 -15.88 32.98 -13.73
CA CYS A 141 -16.70 32.34 -12.71
C CYS A 141 -18.18 32.84 -12.69
N ARG A 142 -18.96 32.27 -11.77
CA ARG A 142 -20.33 32.63 -11.35
C ARG A 142 -20.38 32.61 -9.81
N SER A 143 -21.29 33.33 -9.15
CA SER A 143 -21.48 33.17 -7.71
C SER A 143 -22.23 31.87 -7.38
N HIS A 144 -21.93 31.28 -6.22
CA HIS A 144 -22.81 30.28 -5.61
C HIS A 144 -24.05 31.00 -5.07
N GLN A 145 -25.20 30.83 -5.71
CA GLN A 145 -26.48 31.36 -5.20
C GLN A 145 -26.80 30.72 -3.84
N THR A 146 -26.45 31.42 -2.77
CA THR A 146 -26.72 31.01 -1.40
C THR A 146 -28.07 31.59 -0.95
N ASN A 147 -28.94 30.74 -0.41
CA ASN A 147 -30.36 31.07 -0.24
C ASN A 147 -30.67 31.97 0.98
N ASP A 148 -29.66 32.70 1.48
CA ASP A 148 -29.74 33.64 2.61
C ASP A 148 -30.42 34.95 2.17
N ALA A 149 -31.75 34.92 2.04
CA ALA A 149 -32.59 36.02 1.56
C ALA A 149 -32.60 37.32 2.43
N ASN A 150 -31.64 37.47 3.35
CA ASN A 150 -31.45 38.62 4.24
C ASN A 150 -30.06 39.29 4.12
N ASP A 151 -29.06 38.67 3.49
CA ASP A 151 -27.71 39.25 3.39
C ASP A 151 -27.53 39.99 2.06
N TYR A 152 -27.85 41.28 2.06
CA TYR A 152 -27.81 42.19 0.91
C TYR A 152 -26.37 42.54 0.42
N THR A 153 -25.39 41.66 0.62
CA THR A 153 -23.99 41.91 0.29
C THR A 153 -23.51 41.06 -0.88
N ASP A 154 -22.90 41.71 -1.89
CA ASP A 154 -22.30 41.09 -3.09
C ASP A 154 -21.00 40.30 -2.76
N ARG A 155 -21.07 39.41 -1.76
CA ARG A 155 -19.94 38.78 -1.06
C ARG A 155 -20.04 37.26 -0.99
N GLU A 156 -20.79 36.69 -1.92
CA GLU A 156 -20.79 35.26 -2.20
C GLU A 156 -19.41 34.80 -2.70
N SER A 157 -19.14 33.51 -2.54
CA SER A 157 -18.03 32.81 -3.17
C SER A 157 -18.35 32.50 -4.63
N LEU A 158 -17.32 32.40 -5.45
CA LEU A 158 -17.44 32.12 -6.87
C LEU A 158 -17.09 30.65 -7.18
N PHE A 159 -17.71 30.08 -8.21
CA PHE A 159 -17.27 28.82 -8.82
C PHE A 159 -17.01 28.98 -10.32
N TYR A 160 -16.04 28.23 -10.82
CA TYR A 160 -15.75 28.13 -12.24
C TYR A 160 -16.79 27.24 -12.94
N PRO A 161 -17.38 27.64 -14.09
CA PRO A 161 -18.49 26.90 -14.68
C PRO A 161 -18.06 25.49 -15.15
N PRO A 162 -18.75 24.41 -14.75
CA PRO A 162 -18.37 23.04 -15.12
C PRO A 162 -18.50 22.76 -16.62
N ASN A 163 -19.21 23.61 -17.36
CA ASN A 163 -19.35 23.54 -18.82
C ASN A 163 -18.17 24.17 -19.59
N LEU A 164 -17.15 24.71 -18.91
CA LEU A 164 -15.95 25.28 -19.54
C LEU A 164 -14.72 24.38 -19.28
N PRO A 165 -13.82 24.19 -20.25
CA PRO A 165 -12.58 23.46 -20.04
C PRO A 165 -11.74 24.05 -18.90
N LEU A 166 -11.25 23.15 -18.04
CA LEU A 166 -10.36 23.42 -16.92
C LEU A 166 -9.41 22.23 -16.77
N THR A 167 -8.13 22.48 -16.49
CA THR A 167 -7.19 21.47 -15.98
C THR A 167 -6.07 22.14 -15.19
N ALA A 168 -5.36 21.37 -14.37
CA ALA A 168 -4.15 21.80 -13.67
C ALA A 168 -3.01 20.82 -13.98
N SER A 169 -1.76 21.23 -13.79
CA SER A 169 -0.62 20.29 -13.78
C SER A 169 -0.61 19.38 -12.55
N LEU A 170 -1.35 19.74 -11.49
CA LEU A 170 -1.56 18.88 -10.32
C LEU A 170 -2.46 17.68 -10.66
N ASP A 171 -1.83 16.51 -10.77
CA ASP A 171 -2.50 15.24 -10.49
C ASP A 171 -2.47 14.97 -8.97
N ILE A 172 -3.58 14.54 -8.39
CA ILE A 172 -3.66 14.14 -6.98
C ILE A 172 -3.50 12.64 -6.77
N ALA A 173 -3.50 11.84 -7.84
CA ALA A 173 -3.24 10.40 -7.80
C ALA A 173 -1.73 10.07 -7.81
N SER A 174 -0.87 10.96 -8.33
CA SER A 174 0.59 10.89 -8.23
C SER A 174 1.15 11.24 -6.84
N HIS A 175 0.27 11.54 -5.88
CA HIS A 175 0.61 11.88 -4.49
C HIS A 175 -0.12 10.94 -3.50
N PRO A 176 0.45 10.67 -2.31
CA PRO A 176 -0.12 9.71 -1.33
C PRO A 176 -1.37 10.25 -0.59
N ILE A 177 -2.13 11.15 -1.22
CA ILE A 177 -3.37 11.73 -0.70
C ILE A 177 -4.45 10.66 -0.62
N LEU A 178 -4.58 9.84 -1.67
CA LEU A 178 -5.60 8.79 -1.73
C LEU A 178 -5.31 7.67 -0.72
N ASP A 179 -4.03 7.33 -0.51
CA ASP A 179 -3.61 6.40 0.54
C ASP A 179 -3.82 6.97 1.94
N ALA A 180 -3.53 8.25 2.16
CA ALA A 180 -3.79 8.93 3.43
C ALA A 180 -5.30 9.03 3.73
N VAL A 181 -6.14 9.26 2.72
CA VAL A 181 -7.61 9.23 2.87
C VAL A 181 -8.11 7.81 3.09
N ARG A 182 -7.56 6.80 2.42
CA ARG A 182 -7.87 5.38 2.69
C ARG A 182 -7.54 5.02 4.14
N GLY A 183 -6.29 5.20 4.55
CA GLY A 183 -5.83 4.83 5.90
C GLY A 183 -6.42 5.71 7.02
N GLY A 184 -6.85 6.93 6.72
CA GLY A 184 -7.51 7.82 7.68
C GLY A 184 -9.00 7.54 7.85
N LEU A 185 -9.75 7.58 6.74
CA LEU A 185 -11.22 7.60 6.72
C LEU A 185 -11.87 6.28 6.30
N PHE A 186 -11.14 5.34 5.70
CA PHE A 186 -11.66 4.08 5.14
C PHE A 186 -10.81 2.87 5.56
N GLN A 187 -10.55 2.75 6.86
CA GLN A 187 -9.67 1.73 7.44
C GLN A 187 -10.14 0.28 7.14
N ASP A 188 -11.45 0.04 7.15
CA ASP A 188 -12.06 -1.26 6.85
C ASP A 188 -12.23 -1.56 5.34
N LEU A 189 -11.66 -0.73 4.44
CA LEU A 189 -11.82 -0.92 3.00
C LEU A 189 -11.01 -2.12 2.50
N GLU A 190 -11.73 -3.17 2.06
CA GLU A 190 -11.20 -4.41 1.47
C GLU A 190 -10.02 -4.18 0.49
N PRO A 191 -8.97 -5.02 0.50
CA PRO A 191 -7.79 -4.84 -0.35
C PRO A 191 -8.09 -4.74 -1.86
N GLU A 192 -9.12 -5.43 -2.33
CA GLU A 192 -9.56 -5.43 -3.74
C GLU A 192 -10.27 -4.14 -4.18
N LYS A 193 -10.64 -3.29 -3.21
CA LYS A 193 -11.24 -1.97 -3.44
C LYS A 193 -10.18 -0.88 -3.33
N TYR A 194 -10.30 0.16 -4.14
CA TYR A 194 -9.42 1.33 -4.18
C TYR A 194 -10.23 2.63 -4.41
N LEU A 195 -9.62 3.76 -4.07
CA LEU A 195 -10.22 5.08 -4.26
C LEU A 195 -9.78 5.67 -5.61
N VAL A 196 -10.74 6.18 -6.38
CA VAL A 196 -10.51 6.98 -7.58
C VAL A 196 -11.00 8.39 -7.30
N ALA A 197 -10.22 9.41 -7.67
CA ALA A 197 -10.62 10.79 -7.55
C ALA A 197 -11.11 11.36 -8.89
N VAL A 198 -12.25 12.03 -8.87
CA VAL A 198 -12.83 12.75 -10.01
C VAL A 198 -12.90 14.23 -9.63
N ARG A 199 -12.28 15.11 -10.42
CA ARG A 199 -12.33 16.55 -10.16
C ARG A 199 -13.77 17.07 -10.31
N ASP A 200 -14.21 17.81 -9.30
CA ASP A 200 -15.58 18.27 -9.11
C ASP A 200 -15.71 19.75 -9.54
N LYS A 201 -15.32 20.71 -8.70
CA LYS A 201 -15.38 22.15 -9.00
C LYS A 201 -14.12 22.91 -8.57
N LEU A 202 -13.91 24.06 -9.20
CA LEU A 202 -12.94 25.08 -8.75
C LEU A 202 -13.73 26.23 -8.10
N GLU A 203 -13.44 26.50 -6.84
CA GLU A 203 -14.04 27.53 -6.01
C GLU A 203 -13.05 28.67 -5.75
N VAL A 204 -13.54 29.91 -5.76
CA VAL A 204 -12.73 31.13 -5.62
C VAL A 204 -13.41 32.07 -4.63
N VAL A 205 -12.74 32.38 -3.52
CA VAL A 205 -13.24 33.28 -2.47
C VAL A 205 -12.34 34.51 -2.40
N VAL A 206 -12.84 35.63 -2.91
CA VAL A 206 -12.11 36.91 -2.99
C VAL A 206 -12.17 37.69 -1.67
N SER A 207 -11.34 38.72 -1.53
CA SER A 207 -11.34 39.60 -0.35
C SER A 207 -12.72 40.20 -0.06
N GLY A 208 -13.21 39.98 1.16
CA GLY A 208 -14.53 40.39 1.62
C GLY A 208 -15.62 39.32 1.48
N SER A 209 -15.41 38.30 0.64
CA SER A 209 -16.40 37.22 0.42
C SER A 209 -16.28 36.06 1.40
N ARG A 210 -17.38 35.32 1.57
CA ARG A 210 -17.47 34.01 2.25
C ARG A 210 -18.12 32.96 1.34
N MET A 211 -18.00 31.68 1.67
CA MET A 211 -18.85 30.62 1.13
C MET A 211 -19.74 30.10 2.26
N GLY A 212 -21.06 30.31 2.17
CA GLY A 212 -21.99 29.68 3.09
C GLY A 212 -22.04 28.16 2.93
N VAL A 213 -22.55 27.46 3.95
CA VAL A 213 -22.64 26.00 4.04
C VAL A 213 -23.09 25.36 2.73
N GLN A 214 -22.27 24.44 2.23
CA GLN A 214 -22.51 23.58 1.09
C GLN A 214 -23.03 22.22 1.62
N PRO A 215 -24.37 21.99 1.65
CA PRO A 215 -24.93 20.78 2.23
C PRO A 215 -24.69 19.54 1.36
N ARG A 216 -24.47 18.39 2.01
CA ARG A 216 -24.26 17.07 1.40
C ARG A 216 -25.30 16.68 0.35
N MET A 217 -26.53 17.16 0.50
CA MET A 217 -27.64 16.92 -0.43
C MET A 217 -27.37 17.40 -1.87
N LEU A 218 -26.41 18.31 -2.08
CA LEU A 218 -25.96 18.74 -3.41
C LEU A 218 -25.00 17.74 -4.09
N ARG A 219 -24.47 16.75 -3.37
CA ARG A 219 -23.47 15.77 -3.85
C ARG A 219 -24.10 14.40 -4.11
N SER A 220 -24.94 14.33 -5.14
CA SER A 220 -25.69 13.12 -5.53
C SER A 220 -24.98 12.25 -6.59
N ASP A 221 -23.65 12.33 -6.70
CA ASP A 221 -22.84 11.67 -7.74
C ASP A 221 -22.22 10.34 -7.29
N GLY A 222 -22.66 9.80 -6.14
CA GLY A 222 -22.17 8.54 -5.58
C GLY A 222 -20.75 8.60 -5.01
N ARG A 223 -20.18 9.79 -4.76
CA ARG A 223 -18.90 9.92 -4.04
C ARG A 223 -19.04 9.45 -2.59
N VAL A 224 -17.97 8.87 -2.04
CA VAL A 224 -17.86 8.46 -0.62
C VAL A 224 -17.16 9.51 0.25
N ALA A 225 -16.35 10.37 -0.37
CA ALA A 225 -15.65 11.47 0.28
C ALA A 225 -15.45 12.62 -0.72
N THR A 226 -15.05 13.79 -0.20
CA THR A 226 -14.56 14.93 -0.97
C THR A 226 -13.15 15.28 -0.50
N VAL A 227 -12.24 15.56 -1.43
CA VAL A 227 -10.92 16.15 -1.14
C VAL A 227 -10.88 17.57 -1.69
N VAL A 228 -10.59 18.52 -0.82
CA VAL A 228 -10.38 19.93 -1.12
C VAL A 228 -8.88 20.22 -1.12
N VAL A 229 -8.34 20.60 -2.28
CA VAL A 229 -6.95 21.08 -2.41
C VAL A 229 -6.98 22.60 -2.48
N THR A 230 -6.24 23.26 -1.58
CA THR A 230 -6.13 24.72 -1.55
C THR A 230 -4.93 25.15 -2.38
N LEU A 231 -5.19 25.79 -3.52
CA LEU A 231 -4.14 26.29 -4.42
C LEU A 231 -3.33 27.42 -3.73
N PRO A 232 -2.03 27.53 -3.96
CA PRO A 232 -1.14 28.46 -3.25
C PRO A 232 -1.26 29.90 -3.80
N VAL A 233 -2.42 30.50 -3.56
CA VAL A 233 -2.66 31.95 -3.68
C VAL A 233 -2.56 32.58 -2.30
N ARG A 234 -2.01 33.79 -2.21
CA ARG A 234 -1.85 34.50 -0.93
C ARG A 234 -3.20 34.98 -0.39
N PHE A 235 -3.58 34.55 0.82
CA PHE A 235 -4.81 34.98 1.51
C PHE A 235 -4.68 35.01 3.04
N ARG A 236 -5.64 35.67 3.71
CA ARG A 236 -5.79 35.70 5.19
C ARG A 236 -7.25 35.62 5.58
N GLY A 237 -7.56 34.83 6.62
CA GLY A 237 -8.96 34.47 6.94
C GLY A 237 -9.42 33.35 6.02
N GLY A 238 -10.73 33.19 5.83
CA GLY A 238 -11.27 32.16 4.96
C GLY A 238 -10.85 30.74 5.34
N ALA A 239 -10.98 30.38 6.62
CA ALA A 239 -10.80 29.00 7.05
C ALA A 239 -11.87 28.10 6.39
N LEU A 240 -11.48 26.90 5.97
CA LEU A 240 -12.42 25.85 5.60
C LEU A 240 -12.95 25.23 6.89
N VAL A 241 -14.27 25.19 7.05
CA VAL A 241 -14.95 24.54 8.18
C VAL A 241 -15.67 23.31 7.64
N VAL A 242 -15.51 22.17 8.31
CA VAL A 242 -16.17 20.90 7.96
C VAL A 242 -17.06 20.50 9.13
N HIS A 243 -18.33 20.21 8.84
CA HIS A 243 -19.36 19.83 9.81
C HIS A 243 -19.70 18.36 9.62
N SER A 244 -19.58 17.57 10.68
CA SER A 244 -20.03 16.18 10.73
C SER A 244 -21.54 16.09 10.95
N GLU A 245 -22.18 15.01 10.50
CA GLU A 245 -23.61 14.76 10.75
C GLU A 245 -23.92 14.58 12.26
N ASP A 246 -22.94 14.20 13.07
CA ASP A 246 -23.04 14.16 14.54
C ASP A 246 -22.83 15.52 15.24
N GLY A 247 -22.72 16.62 14.47
CA GLY A 247 -22.56 17.98 14.98
C GLY A 247 -21.14 18.37 15.38
N ARG A 248 -20.14 17.49 15.23
CA ARG A 248 -18.72 17.87 15.36
C ARG A 248 -18.31 18.82 14.24
N MET A 249 -17.33 19.68 14.53
CA MET A 249 -16.81 20.69 13.60
C MET A 249 -15.28 20.70 13.64
N GLU A 250 -14.64 20.72 12.46
CA GLU A 250 -13.19 20.86 12.30
C GLU A 250 -12.84 22.07 11.42
N LYS A 251 -11.76 22.78 11.76
CA LYS A 251 -11.48 24.13 11.20
C LYS A 251 -10.06 24.31 10.65
N TYR A 252 -9.96 24.25 9.32
CA TYR A 252 -8.74 24.28 8.54
C TYR A 252 -8.44 25.68 7.99
N HIS A 253 -7.72 26.47 8.81
CA HIS A 253 -7.39 27.88 8.53
C HIS A 253 -6.61 28.09 7.21
N GLY A 254 -5.76 27.15 6.82
CA GLY A 254 -4.86 27.28 5.68
C GLY A 254 -3.71 28.28 5.91
N ARG A 255 -2.71 28.27 5.02
CA ARG A 255 -1.51 29.12 5.10
C ARG A 255 -1.32 30.08 3.93
N GLY A 256 -2.20 30.04 2.93
CA GLY A 256 -2.34 31.05 1.88
C GLY A 256 -1.04 31.37 1.12
N GLY A 257 -0.68 30.52 0.15
CA GLY A 257 0.36 30.84 -0.83
C GLY A 257 1.79 30.86 -0.32
N LYS A 258 2.10 30.17 0.79
CA LYS A 258 3.50 29.94 1.16
C LYS A 258 4.16 28.99 0.15
N PRO A 259 5.29 29.35 -0.47
CA PRO A 259 5.97 28.47 -1.44
C PRO A 259 6.45 27.18 -0.76
N GLY A 260 6.37 26.07 -1.51
CA GLY A 260 6.84 24.74 -1.12
C GLY A 260 5.77 23.75 -0.65
N ASP A 261 4.63 24.23 -0.12
CA ASP A 261 3.53 23.38 0.38
C ASP A 261 2.20 23.69 -0.35
N ILE A 262 1.54 22.68 -0.90
CA ILE A 262 0.09 22.71 -1.17
C ILE A 262 -0.64 22.04 0.00
N GLU A 263 -1.73 22.64 0.48
CA GLU A 263 -2.51 22.12 1.61
C GLU A 263 -3.81 21.45 1.12
N TRP A 264 -4.12 20.27 1.65
CA TRP A 264 -5.33 19.52 1.31
C TRP A 264 -6.10 19.06 2.55
N VAL A 265 -7.42 18.93 2.39
CA VAL A 265 -8.36 18.44 3.42
C VAL A 265 -9.29 17.41 2.77
N GLY A 266 -9.34 16.20 3.32
CA GLY A 266 -10.26 15.15 2.91
C GLY A 266 -11.36 14.94 3.96
N PHE A 267 -12.60 14.76 3.54
CA PHE A 267 -13.74 14.56 4.44
C PHE A 267 -14.84 13.68 3.81
N LEU A 268 -15.62 13.01 4.66
CA LEU A 268 -16.66 12.05 4.23
C LEU A 268 -17.84 12.74 3.50
N ASN A 269 -18.61 11.99 2.71
CA ASN A 269 -19.70 12.56 1.90
C ASN A 269 -20.95 12.93 2.71
N GLU A 270 -21.03 12.55 3.98
CA GLU A 270 -22.01 13.01 4.95
C GLU A 270 -21.63 14.36 5.61
N CYS A 271 -20.44 14.91 5.33
CA CYS A 271 -20.00 16.16 5.96
C CYS A 271 -20.36 17.40 5.11
N ASP A 272 -21.09 18.33 5.70
CA ASP A 272 -21.36 19.65 5.11
C ASP A 272 -20.10 20.54 5.28
N TYR A 273 -19.86 21.53 4.42
CA TYR A 273 -18.65 22.38 4.51
C TYR A 273 -18.89 23.85 4.13
N GLU A 274 -18.16 24.76 4.75
CA GLU A 274 -18.20 26.20 4.46
C GLU A 274 -16.79 26.82 4.42
N VAL A 275 -16.66 28.06 3.91
CA VAL A 275 -15.43 28.84 3.99
C VAL A 275 -15.74 30.22 4.57
N GLU A 276 -15.09 30.56 5.68
CA GLU A 276 -15.27 31.84 6.35
C GLU A 276 -14.91 33.05 5.47
N THR A 277 -15.13 34.27 5.96
CA THR A 277 -14.76 35.49 5.22
C THR A 277 -13.25 35.58 4.97
N VAL A 278 -12.85 35.69 3.70
CA VAL A 278 -11.47 36.02 3.32
C VAL A 278 -11.22 37.50 3.59
N THR A 279 -10.38 37.82 4.58
CA THR A 279 -10.11 39.19 5.03
C THR A 279 -9.14 39.96 4.12
N LYS A 280 -8.22 39.24 3.44
CA LYS A 280 -7.27 39.77 2.45
C LYS A 280 -6.88 38.69 1.46
N GLY A 281 -6.51 39.09 0.25
CA GLY A 281 -6.08 38.20 -0.83
C GLY A 281 -7.24 37.44 -1.48
N CYS A 282 -6.96 36.22 -1.95
CA CYS A 282 -7.94 35.35 -2.60
C CYS A 282 -7.66 33.90 -2.23
N ARG A 283 -8.65 33.15 -1.74
CA ARG A 283 -8.54 31.70 -1.54
C ARG A 283 -9.06 30.99 -2.79
N MET A 284 -8.30 30.02 -3.31
CA MET A 284 -8.71 29.18 -4.43
C MET A 284 -8.65 27.70 -4.02
N ILE A 285 -9.68 26.94 -4.37
CA ILE A 285 -9.87 25.53 -4.00
C ILE A 285 -10.21 24.74 -5.25
N ILE A 286 -9.55 23.60 -5.47
CA ILE A 286 -10.07 22.54 -6.36
C ILE A 286 -10.64 21.44 -5.48
N SER A 287 -11.91 21.10 -5.68
CA SER A 287 -12.54 19.93 -5.07
C SER A 287 -12.48 18.71 -5.99
N TYR A 288 -12.39 17.53 -5.38
CA TYR A 288 -12.43 16.23 -6.04
C TYR A 288 -13.39 15.32 -5.26
N GLY A 289 -14.37 14.72 -5.94
CA GLY A 289 -15.15 13.63 -5.38
C GLY A 289 -14.33 12.33 -5.42
N LEU A 290 -14.35 11.56 -4.33
CA LEU A 290 -13.72 10.23 -4.29
C LEU A 290 -14.77 9.14 -4.45
N HIS A 291 -14.52 8.20 -5.34
CA HIS A 291 -15.38 7.05 -5.61
C HIS A 291 -14.64 5.75 -5.32
N ILE A 292 -15.31 4.78 -4.69
CA ILE A 292 -14.77 3.42 -4.56
C ILE A 292 -14.90 2.72 -5.92
N ARG A 293 -13.83 2.02 -6.31
CA ARG A 293 -13.79 1.04 -7.40
C ARG A 293 -13.21 -0.27 -6.89
N THR A 294 -13.60 -1.38 -7.49
CA THR A 294 -12.96 -2.68 -7.27
C THR A 294 -11.99 -2.93 -8.44
N TYR A 295 -10.85 -3.56 -8.19
CA TYR A 295 -10.02 -4.06 -9.29
C TYR A 295 -10.82 -5.10 -10.09
N ALA A 296 -11.04 -4.84 -11.37
CA ALA A 296 -11.60 -5.85 -12.26
C ALA A 296 -10.54 -6.95 -12.48
N SER A 297 -10.90 -8.20 -12.24
CA SER A 297 -10.04 -9.37 -12.52
C SER A 297 -9.82 -9.64 -14.01
N ALA A 298 -10.39 -8.80 -14.89
CA ALA A 298 -10.07 -8.75 -16.30
C ALA A 298 -8.65 -8.19 -16.48
N SER A 299 -7.70 -9.09 -16.76
CA SER A 299 -6.34 -8.70 -17.10
C SER A 299 -6.31 -7.78 -18.31
N ILE A 300 -5.66 -6.63 -18.16
CA ILE A 300 -5.48 -5.61 -19.20
C ILE A 300 -4.24 -5.97 -20.07
N MET A 301 -3.61 -7.13 -19.83
CA MET A 301 -2.40 -7.57 -20.50
C MET A 301 -2.70 -8.49 -21.68
N GLU A 302 -2.74 -7.91 -22.88
CA GLU A 302 -2.76 -8.67 -24.14
C GLU A 302 -1.32 -9.09 -24.55
N PRO A 303 -1.10 -10.34 -24.99
CA PRO A 303 0.20 -10.77 -25.51
C PRO A 303 0.48 -10.21 -26.90
N SER A 304 1.75 -9.89 -27.17
CA SER A 304 2.17 -9.42 -28.49
C SER A 304 2.30 -10.57 -29.49
N ASP A 305 2.16 -10.26 -30.79
CA ASP A 305 2.28 -11.24 -31.88
C ASP A 305 3.57 -12.06 -31.78
N ASN A 306 4.71 -11.42 -31.48
CA ASN A 306 5.99 -12.11 -31.29
C ASN A 306 5.97 -13.13 -30.13
N PHE A 307 5.17 -12.92 -29.07
CA PHE A 307 5.00 -13.91 -28.00
C PHE A 307 4.10 -15.08 -28.47
N LEU A 308 3.07 -14.80 -29.27
CA LEU A 308 2.21 -15.82 -29.88
C LEU A 308 2.96 -16.65 -30.95
N ASP A 309 3.88 -16.04 -31.69
CA ASP A 309 4.79 -16.73 -32.62
C ASP A 309 5.80 -17.63 -31.89
N LEU A 310 6.21 -17.28 -30.67
CA LEU A 310 7.10 -18.12 -29.84
C LEU A 310 6.36 -19.31 -29.21
N ILE A 311 5.10 -19.15 -28.79
CA ILE A 311 4.31 -20.25 -28.20
C ILE A 311 3.73 -21.19 -29.27
N SER A 312 3.43 -20.69 -30.48
CA SER A 312 2.84 -21.46 -31.58
C SER A 312 3.59 -22.77 -31.89
N PRO A 313 4.93 -22.79 -32.08
CA PRO A 313 5.69 -24.04 -32.28
C PRO A 313 5.56 -25.03 -31.12
N ILE A 314 5.56 -24.53 -29.88
CA ILE A 314 5.47 -25.37 -28.67
C ILE A 314 4.13 -26.09 -28.64
N LEU A 315 3.02 -25.35 -28.86
CA LEU A 315 1.68 -25.94 -28.93
C LEU A 315 1.56 -26.93 -30.09
N ASN A 316 2.10 -26.60 -31.27
CA ASN A 316 2.08 -27.48 -32.44
C ASN A 316 2.85 -28.81 -32.23
N LEU A 317 3.95 -28.80 -31.46
CA LEU A 317 4.70 -30.00 -31.08
C LEU A 317 4.05 -30.78 -29.91
N SER A 318 3.13 -30.15 -29.18
CA SER A 318 2.50 -30.69 -27.97
C SER A 318 1.08 -31.23 -28.17
N ARG A 319 0.55 -31.23 -29.40
CA ARG A 319 -0.80 -31.71 -29.72
C ARG A 319 -1.04 -33.14 -29.24
N GLY A 320 -2.24 -33.39 -28.73
CA GLY A 320 -2.65 -34.63 -28.08
C GLY A 320 -2.06 -34.84 -26.68
N ARG A 321 -1.46 -33.83 -26.03
CA ARG A 321 -0.79 -33.96 -24.72
C ARG A 321 -1.22 -32.89 -23.73
N LYS A 322 -1.08 -33.20 -22.44
CA LYS A 322 -1.03 -32.19 -21.37
C LYS A 322 0.41 -31.68 -21.24
N ILE A 323 0.58 -30.37 -21.24
CA ILE A 323 1.86 -29.71 -20.93
C ILE A 323 1.72 -28.85 -19.70
N GLY A 324 2.79 -28.75 -18.91
CA GLY A 324 2.83 -27.96 -17.68
C GLY A 324 3.99 -26.97 -17.68
N PHE A 325 3.74 -25.71 -17.32
CA PHE A 325 4.77 -24.67 -17.16
C PHE A 325 4.86 -24.24 -15.69
N TYR A 326 6.06 -24.11 -15.13
CA TYR A 326 6.21 -23.56 -13.78
C TYR A 326 5.89 -22.06 -13.76
N LEU A 327 5.10 -21.61 -12.78
CA LEU A 327 4.94 -20.18 -12.53
C LEU A 327 6.26 -19.59 -12.01
N THR A 328 6.64 -18.42 -12.52
CA THR A 328 7.95 -17.82 -12.24
C THR A 328 7.98 -17.00 -10.96
N HIS A 329 6.86 -16.39 -10.56
CA HIS A 329 6.79 -15.54 -9.38
C HIS A 329 6.53 -16.34 -8.09
N ASN A 330 6.95 -15.78 -6.95
CA ASN A 330 6.35 -16.12 -5.66
C ASN A 330 5.09 -15.26 -5.47
N TYR A 331 4.01 -15.91 -5.05
CA TYR A 331 2.69 -15.31 -4.81
C TYR A 331 2.40 -15.10 -3.32
N GLY A 332 3.22 -15.67 -2.43
CA GLY A 332 3.16 -15.42 -0.98
C GLY A 332 1.92 -16.04 -0.32
N ILE A 333 1.41 -17.14 -0.87
CA ILE A 333 0.25 -17.87 -0.35
C ILE A 333 0.70 -19.10 0.43
N ASN A 334 -0.14 -19.60 1.33
CA ASN A 334 0.03 -20.92 1.92
C ASN A 334 -0.76 -21.97 1.10
N PRO A 335 -0.11 -22.95 0.45
CA PRO A 335 -0.80 -23.99 -0.32
C PRO A 335 -1.72 -24.91 0.49
N SER A 336 -1.66 -24.90 1.83
CA SER A 336 -2.60 -25.65 2.69
C SER A 336 -3.88 -24.87 3.04
N GLU A 337 -3.99 -23.60 2.66
CA GLU A 337 -5.16 -22.74 2.93
C GLU A 337 -5.92 -22.32 1.66
N VAL A 338 -5.31 -22.54 0.48
CA VAL A 338 -5.68 -21.89 -0.77
C VAL A 338 -5.52 -22.87 -1.93
N VAL A 339 -6.55 -23.09 -2.75
CA VAL A 339 -6.43 -23.88 -4.00
C VAL A 339 -5.68 -23.12 -5.09
N ALA A 340 -4.89 -23.82 -5.90
CA ALA A 340 -3.97 -23.21 -6.87
C ALA A 340 -4.68 -22.31 -7.90
N ASP A 341 -5.86 -22.68 -8.41
CA ASP A 341 -6.59 -21.90 -9.43
C ASP A 341 -7.07 -20.52 -8.92
N SER A 342 -7.16 -20.33 -7.60
CA SER A 342 -7.43 -19.00 -7.03
C SER A 342 -6.27 -17.98 -7.20
N LEU A 343 -5.13 -18.43 -7.73
CA LEU A 343 -4.04 -17.55 -8.17
C LEU A 343 -4.29 -16.92 -9.55
N VAL A 344 -5.24 -17.43 -10.37
CA VAL A 344 -5.54 -16.87 -11.71
C VAL A 344 -5.73 -15.35 -11.71
N PRO A 345 -6.56 -14.72 -10.84
CA PRO A 345 -6.69 -13.26 -10.78
C PRO A 345 -5.49 -12.53 -10.14
N LYS A 346 -4.50 -13.27 -9.62
CA LYS A 346 -3.31 -12.74 -8.94
C LYS A 346 -2.03 -12.89 -9.76
N LEU A 347 -2.06 -13.59 -10.91
CA LEU A 347 -0.91 -13.86 -11.78
C LEU A 347 -0.17 -12.59 -12.19
N ARG A 348 1.16 -12.67 -12.32
CA ARG A 348 2.04 -11.51 -12.57
C ARG A 348 2.93 -11.72 -13.79
N GLY A 349 3.21 -10.64 -14.51
CA GLY A 349 4.18 -10.59 -15.60
C GLY A 349 4.01 -11.73 -16.61
N GLY A 350 5.09 -12.48 -16.85
CA GLY A 350 5.11 -13.61 -17.78
C GLY A 350 4.11 -14.74 -17.46
N ASP A 351 3.75 -14.93 -16.19
CA ASP A 351 2.82 -15.99 -15.77
C ASP A 351 1.40 -15.67 -16.24
N ALA A 352 0.98 -14.41 -16.09
CA ALA A 352 -0.29 -13.91 -16.62
C ALA A 352 -0.28 -13.90 -18.15
N LEU A 353 0.79 -13.38 -18.75
CA LEU A 353 0.98 -13.32 -20.20
C LEU A 353 0.80 -14.70 -20.86
N LEU A 354 1.39 -15.73 -20.25
CA LEU A 354 1.29 -17.13 -20.69
C LEU A 354 -0.14 -17.68 -20.52
N TYR A 355 -0.76 -17.47 -19.34
CA TYR A 355 -2.15 -17.89 -19.10
C TYR A 355 -3.13 -17.29 -20.13
N HIS A 356 -3.05 -15.98 -20.40
CA HIS A 356 -3.91 -15.31 -21.36
C HIS A 356 -3.61 -15.71 -22.81
N SER A 357 -2.34 -15.94 -23.16
CA SER A 357 -1.98 -16.48 -24.48
C SER A 357 -2.64 -17.82 -24.74
N LEU A 358 -2.61 -18.75 -23.77
CA LEU A 358 -3.27 -20.05 -23.88
C LEU A 358 -4.81 -19.93 -24.04
N LYS A 359 -5.44 -18.97 -23.34
CA LYS A 359 -6.88 -18.66 -23.54
C LYS A 359 -7.18 -18.12 -24.94
N LEU A 360 -6.28 -17.34 -25.57
CA LEU A 360 -6.46 -16.87 -26.97
C LEU A 360 -6.45 -18.00 -27.99
N TYR A 361 -5.62 -19.04 -27.78
CA TYR A 361 -5.69 -20.30 -28.54
C TYR A 361 -6.94 -21.16 -28.22
N LYS A 362 -7.88 -20.63 -27.41
CA LYS A 362 -9.11 -21.29 -26.94
C LYS A 362 -8.85 -22.54 -26.10
N LEU A 363 -7.66 -22.65 -25.51
CA LEU A 363 -7.30 -23.74 -24.61
C LEU A 363 -7.84 -23.45 -23.20
N SER A 364 -7.94 -24.50 -22.38
CA SER A 364 -8.31 -24.43 -20.96
C SER A 364 -7.07 -24.62 -20.07
N PRO A 365 -6.29 -23.55 -19.81
CA PRO A 365 -5.27 -23.59 -18.78
C PRO A 365 -5.89 -23.60 -17.38
N GLU A 366 -5.27 -24.39 -16.50
CA GLU A 366 -5.60 -24.64 -15.09
C GLU A 366 -4.33 -24.49 -14.24
N LEU A 367 -4.45 -24.16 -12.95
CA LEU A 367 -3.32 -24.15 -12.01
C LEU A 367 -3.42 -25.33 -11.03
N GLN A 368 -2.29 -26.02 -10.80
CA GLN A 368 -2.17 -27.13 -9.83
C GLN A 368 -0.88 -26.98 -9.00
N TYR A 369 -0.84 -27.57 -7.81
CA TYR A 369 0.37 -27.64 -7.00
C TYR A 369 1.22 -28.86 -7.35
N THR A 370 2.54 -28.72 -7.33
CA THR A 370 3.48 -29.81 -7.58
C THR A 370 4.71 -29.76 -6.67
N ALA A 371 5.18 -30.92 -6.23
CA ALA A 371 6.39 -31.08 -5.41
C ALA A 371 6.98 -32.49 -5.61
N GLY A 372 8.31 -32.62 -5.66
CA GLY A 372 9.00 -33.92 -5.67
C GLY A 372 8.69 -34.87 -6.84
N GLY A 373 8.04 -34.40 -7.91
CA GLY A 373 7.55 -35.24 -9.02
C GLY A 373 6.07 -35.65 -8.92
N TYR A 374 5.38 -35.18 -7.87
CA TYR A 374 3.96 -35.39 -7.63
C TYR A 374 3.15 -34.12 -7.92
N ILE A 375 1.85 -34.28 -8.18
CA ILE A 375 0.93 -33.20 -8.49
C ILE A 375 -0.43 -33.40 -7.81
N TRP A 376 -0.99 -32.31 -7.27
CA TRP A 376 -2.30 -32.31 -6.61
C TRP A 376 -3.41 -31.95 -7.61
N PRO A 377 -4.59 -32.58 -7.53
CA PRO A 377 -5.79 -32.18 -8.28
C PRO A 377 -6.15 -30.68 -8.13
N VAL A 378 -6.77 -30.11 -9.16
CA VAL A 378 -7.14 -28.66 -9.24
C VAL A 378 -7.98 -28.19 -8.04
N ASP A 379 -8.83 -29.07 -7.53
CA ASP A 379 -9.77 -28.84 -6.44
C ASP A 379 -9.15 -29.04 -5.04
N ARG A 380 -7.85 -29.38 -4.95
CA ARG A 380 -7.18 -29.69 -3.68
C ARG A 380 -6.17 -28.63 -3.22
N MET A 381 -6.04 -28.57 -1.90
CA MET A 381 -4.97 -27.89 -1.17
C MET A 381 -3.89 -28.91 -0.77
N VAL A 382 -2.71 -28.45 -0.40
CA VAL A 382 -1.60 -29.32 0.04
C VAL A 382 -1.70 -29.55 1.56
N GLU A 383 -2.45 -30.58 1.95
CA GLU A 383 -2.62 -30.99 3.35
C GLU A 383 -1.61 -32.07 3.74
N LEU A 384 -0.64 -31.75 4.60
CA LEU A 384 0.32 -32.72 5.15
C LEU A 384 -0.01 -33.04 6.61
N TYR A 385 -0.64 -34.18 6.83
CA TYR A 385 -0.94 -34.70 8.16
C TYR A 385 0.35 -35.11 8.90
N GLY A 386 0.35 -34.99 10.23
CA GLY A 386 1.48 -35.34 11.11
C GLY A 386 1.17 -36.55 12.00
N ASP A 387 2.21 -37.29 12.40
CA ASP A 387 2.10 -38.58 13.09
C ASP A 387 1.41 -38.57 14.47
N ASP A 388 1.19 -37.39 15.06
CA ASP A 388 0.56 -37.24 16.39
C ASP A 388 -0.92 -37.68 16.45
N ILE A 389 -1.53 -38.10 15.33
CA ILE A 389 -2.90 -38.66 15.26
C ILE A 389 -2.86 -40.14 14.86
N GLN A 390 -2.12 -40.97 15.60
CA GLN A 390 -2.26 -42.43 15.52
C GLN A 390 -3.59 -42.92 16.15
N SER A 391 -4.70 -42.77 15.41
CA SER A 391 -5.96 -43.46 15.69
C SER A 391 -6.19 -44.65 14.75
N LYS A 392 -5.18 -45.54 14.62
CA LYS A 392 -5.33 -46.79 13.86
C LYS A 392 -6.38 -47.70 14.52
N PRO A 393 -7.47 -48.09 13.84
CA PRO A 393 -8.48 -48.96 14.43
C PRO A 393 -7.94 -50.37 14.62
N ALA A 394 -8.17 -50.96 15.80
CA ALA A 394 -7.69 -52.29 16.14
C ALA A 394 -8.48 -53.39 15.42
N PHE A 395 -7.80 -54.19 14.59
CA PHE A 395 -8.34 -55.45 14.08
C PHE A 395 -8.16 -56.57 15.12
N PRO A 396 -9.24 -57.25 15.56
CA PRO A 396 -9.14 -58.34 16.53
C PRO A 396 -8.93 -59.69 15.81
N GLY A 397 -7.74 -60.31 15.93
CA GLY A 397 -7.57 -61.66 15.38
C GLY A 397 -6.17 -62.26 15.27
N SER A 398 -5.47 -62.53 16.39
CA SER A 398 -4.80 -63.83 16.61
C SER A 398 -4.34 -63.97 18.07
N MET A 399 -4.05 -65.20 18.50
CA MET A 399 -3.76 -65.56 19.89
C MET A 399 -2.25 -65.70 20.20
N PRO A 400 -1.81 -65.51 21.47
CA PRO A 400 -0.40 -65.44 21.84
C PRO A 400 0.18 -66.80 22.28
N PHE A 401 1.52 -66.97 22.18
CA PHE A 401 2.26 -68.00 22.93
C PHE A 401 3.62 -67.53 23.47
N SER A 402 3.61 -67.27 24.78
CA SER A 402 4.66 -67.45 25.81
C SER A 402 6.17 -67.54 25.47
N VAL A 403 6.94 -66.69 26.17
CA VAL A 403 8.05 -67.04 27.09
C VAL A 403 9.16 -68.01 26.62
N ALA A 404 10.40 -67.48 26.55
CA ALA A 404 11.62 -68.21 26.90
C ALA A 404 12.68 -67.24 27.51
N HIS A 405 13.74 -67.77 28.13
CA HIS A 405 14.57 -67.03 29.09
C HIS A 405 16.08 -67.01 28.73
N ARG A 406 16.66 -65.80 28.78
CA ARG A 406 18.01 -65.53 29.32
C ARG A 406 19.24 -66.03 28.47
N PRO A 407 20.51 -65.83 28.87
CA PRO A 407 21.38 -64.91 28.12
C PRO A 407 22.72 -65.50 27.63
N HIS A 408 23.47 -64.72 26.83
CA HIS A 408 24.90 -64.96 26.62
C HIS A 408 25.74 -63.68 26.53
N ASN A 409 26.87 -63.68 27.23
CA ASN A 409 27.98 -62.74 27.01
C ASN A 409 28.91 -63.33 25.94
N GLN A 410 29.45 -62.50 25.03
CA GLN A 410 30.89 -62.41 24.73
C GLN A 410 31.20 -61.26 23.71
N PRO A 411 32.48 -60.87 23.48
CA PRO A 411 32.85 -59.47 23.16
C PRO A 411 32.85 -59.11 21.66
N PRO A 412 32.92 -57.81 21.31
CA PRO A 412 32.80 -57.33 19.93
C PRO A 412 34.00 -57.71 19.04
N MET A 413 33.71 -58.43 17.94
CA MET A 413 34.62 -58.56 16.80
C MET A 413 34.49 -57.35 15.87
N ARG A 414 35.63 -56.77 15.50
CA ARG A 414 35.75 -55.50 14.77
C ARG A 414 35.58 -55.71 13.26
N GLY A 415 34.35 -55.74 12.78
CA GLY A 415 34.02 -55.70 11.35
C GLY A 415 33.76 -54.26 10.89
N ALA A 416 34.60 -53.73 9.99
CA ALA A 416 34.33 -52.46 9.32
C ALA A 416 33.91 -52.75 7.87
N PHE A 417 32.69 -52.35 7.47
CA PHE A 417 32.28 -51.93 6.12
C PHE A 417 30.78 -51.58 6.09
N SER A 418 30.39 -50.68 5.18
CA SER A 418 29.02 -50.29 4.79
C SER A 418 28.23 -49.30 5.68
N VAL A 419 27.18 -48.76 5.07
CA VAL A 419 26.10 -47.86 5.54
C VAL A 419 26.51 -46.47 6.06
N TYR A 420 26.63 -45.54 5.10
CA TYR A 420 26.23 -44.14 5.25
C TYR A 420 25.33 -43.82 4.05
N GLY A 421 24.04 -44.18 4.13
CA GLY A 421 23.11 -44.05 2.98
C GLY A 421 21.64 -44.37 3.23
N ASP A 422 21.26 -45.11 4.28
CA ASP A 422 19.84 -45.49 4.49
C ASP A 422 18.95 -44.37 5.05
N ALA A 423 19.50 -43.45 5.85
CA ALA A 423 18.68 -42.48 6.62
C ALA A 423 17.96 -41.46 5.73
N ASP A 424 18.68 -40.79 4.82
CA ASP A 424 18.10 -39.84 3.86
C ASP A 424 17.03 -40.52 2.97
N ASP A 425 17.27 -41.78 2.56
CA ASP A 425 16.33 -42.55 1.73
C ASP A 425 15.06 -42.95 2.51
N GLU A 426 15.15 -43.27 3.80
CA GLU A 426 13.99 -43.54 4.66
C GLU A 426 13.17 -42.26 4.95
N GLU A 427 13.81 -41.12 5.20
CA GLU A 427 13.13 -39.82 5.33
C GLU A 427 12.42 -39.41 4.03
N VAL A 428 13.09 -39.56 2.87
CA VAL A 428 12.50 -39.28 1.55
C VAL A 428 11.37 -40.26 1.21
N ALA A 429 11.45 -41.53 1.63
CA ALA A 429 10.36 -42.50 1.47
C ALA A 429 9.14 -42.15 2.34
N ASN A 430 9.35 -41.71 3.58
CA ASN A 430 8.28 -41.26 4.47
C ASN A 430 7.61 -39.98 3.95
N LEU A 431 8.40 -39.00 3.46
CA LEU A 431 7.85 -37.79 2.83
C LEU A 431 7.04 -38.12 1.56
N ARG A 432 7.51 -39.06 0.73
CA ARG A 432 6.79 -39.56 -0.44
C ARG A 432 5.43 -40.16 -0.06
N ALA A 433 5.40 -41.03 0.96
CA ALA A 433 4.16 -41.65 1.42
C ALA A 433 3.14 -40.62 1.93
N ARG A 434 3.59 -39.57 2.66
CA ARG A 434 2.72 -38.47 3.14
C ARG A 434 2.19 -37.60 1.98
N VAL A 435 2.98 -37.40 0.94
CA VAL A 435 2.55 -36.71 -0.29
C VAL A 435 1.49 -37.53 -1.05
N GLU A 436 1.68 -38.83 -1.19
CA GLU A 436 0.69 -39.75 -1.78
C GLU A 436 -0.60 -39.83 -0.93
N GLU A 437 -0.50 -39.87 0.41
CA GLU A 437 -1.65 -39.87 1.33
C GLU A 437 -2.48 -38.57 1.26
N SER A 438 -1.86 -37.42 1.00
CA SER A 438 -2.57 -36.16 0.73
C SER A 438 -3.37 -36.17 -0.60
N GLY A 439 -3.21 -37.23 -1.40
CA GLY A 439 -3.87 -37.43 -2.69
C GLY A 439 -3.16 -36.74 -3.86
N ALA A 440 -1.85 -36.55 -3.76
CA ALA A 440 -1.03 -36.19 -4.91
C ALA A 440 -0.68 -37.44 -5.73
N ILE A 441 -0.74 -37.33 -7.06
CA ILE A 441 -0.40 -38.42 -7.98
C ILE A 441 0.94 -38.14 -8.68
N PRO A 442 1.70 -39.16 -9.12
CA PRO A 442 2.90 -38.96 -9.93
C PRO A 442 2.60 -38.20 -11.22
N LEU A 443 3.49 -37.27 -11.63
CA LEU A 443 3.37 -36.55 -12.91
C LEU A 443 3.24 -37.48 -14.14
N SER A 444 3.83 -38.67 -14.07
CA SER A 444 3.72 -39.73 -15.08
C SER A 444 2.33 -40.36 -15.17
N GLU A 445 1.58 -40.42 -14.07
CA GLU A 445 0.20 -40.90 -14.02
C GLU A 445 -0.79 -39.80 -14.44
N ALA A 446 -0.47 -38.53 -14.11
CA ALA A 446 -1.20 -37.37 -14.59
C ALA A 446 -1.08 -37.12 -16.10
N GLU A 447 -0.15 -37.79 -16.78
CA GLU A 447 0.24 -37.59 -18.20
C GLU A 447 0.78 -36.18 -18.54
N VAL A 448 1.35 -35.47 -17.55
CA VAL A 448 1.76 -34.07 -17.70
C VAL A 448 3.22 -33.96 -18.14
N SER A 449 3.45 -33.48 -19.36
CA SER A 449 4.78 -33.15 -19.87
C SER A 449 5.21 -31.76 -19.38
N VAL A 450 6.03 -31.70 -18.32
CA VAL A 450 6.53 -30.43 -17.77
C VAL A 450 7.59 -29.81 -18.69
N LEU A 451 7.47 -28.50 -18.93
CA LEU A 451 8.32 -27.71 -19.82
C LEU A 451 9.05 -26.61 -19.02
N GLY A 452 10.38 -26.66 -19.01
CA GLY A 452 11.25 -25.70 -18.33
C GLY A 452 11.76 -26.13 -16.95
N GLU A 453 12.57 -25.28 -16.33
CA GLU A 453 13.17 -25.50 -15.01
C GLU A 453 12.26 -24.99 -13.87
N THR A 454 12.51 -25.43 -12.63
CA THR A 454 11.70 -25.14 -11.45
C THR A 454 11.81 -23.68 -10.97
N ALA A 455 10.95 -22.83 -11.52
CA ALA A 455 10.70 -21.46 -11.06
C ALA A 455 9.54 -21.38 -10.05
N GLY A 456 9.40 -20.23 -9.36
CA GLY A 456 8.48 -20.05 -8.23
C GLY A 456 8.85 -20.93 -7.02
N ARG A 457 8.50 -20.52 -5.78
CA ARG A 457 8.60 -21.39 -4.59
C ARG A 457 7.64 -20.90 -3.51
N GLU A 458 6.59 -21.66 -3.23
CA GLU A 458 5.78 -21.52 -2.02
C GLU A 458 6.22 -22.55 -0.97
N ARG A 459 5.68 -22.46 0.25
CA ARG A 459 6.05 -23.33 1.37
C ARG A 459 4.82 -23.77 2.15
N VAL A 460 4.73 -25.08 2.38
CA VAL A 460 3.78 -25.67 3.35
C VAL A 460 4.58 -26.06 4.58
N TYR A 461 4.13 -25.62 5.75
CA TYR A 461 4.75 -25.98 7.03
C TYR A 461 4.00 -27.18 7.63
N PHE A 462 4.74 -28.16 8.14
CA PHE A 462 4.16 -29.36 8.73
C PHE A 462 4.98 -29.83 9.94
N VAL A 463 4.36 -30.59 10.84
CA VAL A 463 5.04 -31.18 12.00
C VAL A 463 5.50 -32.60 11.67
N SER A 464 6.69 -32.93 12.14
CA SER A 464 7.37 -34.19 11.87
C SER A 464 8.28 -34.51 13.06
N GLN A 465 8.06 -35.66 13.73
CA GLN A 465 8.78 -36.06 14.95
C GLN A 465 8.83 -35.00 16.08
N GLY A 466 7.92 -34.02 16.07
CA GLY A 466 7.88 -32.88 17.02
C GLY A 466 8.66 -31.63 16.56
N GLU A 467 9.36 -31.65 15.42
CA GLU A 467 9.96 -30.48 14.80
C GLU A 467 9.07 -29.88 13.69
N LEU A 468 9.31 -28.61 13.35
CA LEU A 468 8.57 -27.88 12.31
C LEU A 468 9.34 -27.91 10.98
N GLU A 469 8.93 -28.82 10.11
CA GLU A 469 9.48 -28.97 8.76
C GLU A 469 8.76 -28.08 7.74
N LYS A 470 9.26 -28.09 6.49
CA LYS A 470 8.72 -27.32 5.36
C LYS A 470 8.81 -28.09 4.05
N LEU A 471 7.69 -28.30 3.37
CA LEU A 471 7.67 -28.76 1.99
C LEU A 471 7.79 -27.52 1.07
N VAL A 472 8.70 -27.57 0.09
CA VAL A 472 8.75 -26.59 -0.99
C VAL A 472 7.78 -27.03 -2.08
N VAL A 473 6.82 -26.19 -2.40
CA VAL A 473 5.78 -26.45 -3.39
C VAL A 473 5.92 -25.45 -4.53
N HIS A 474 5.74 -25.92 -5.76
CA HIS A 474 5.67 -25.10 -6.97
C HIS A 474 4.23 -25.06 -7.48
N VAL A 475 3.89 -24.02 -8.24
CA VAL A 475 2.61 -23.93 -8.97
C VAL A 475 2.89 -24.22 -10.44
N LEU A 476 2.09 -25.11 -11.02
CA LEU A 476 2.18 -25.55 -12.41
C LEU A 476 0.94 -25.08 -13.17
N LEU A 477 1.17 -24.34 -14.26
CA LEU A 477 0.19 -23.97 -15.27
C LEU A 477 0.05 -25.11 -16.27
N ILE A 478 -1.01 -25.89 -16.16
CA ILE A 478 -1.28 -27.04 -17.04
C ILE A 478 -2.25 -26.64 -18.13
N VAL A 479 -2.03 -27.17 -19.33
CA VAL A 479 -2.98 -27.06 -20.44
C VAL A 479 -2.96 -28.34 -21.27
N TYR A 480 -4.14 -28.82 -21.66
CA TYR A 480 -4.26 -29.84 -22.70
C TYR A 480 -4.27 -29.18 -24.08
N VAL A 481 -3.41 -29.65 -24.98
CA VAL A 481 -3.39 -29.21 -26.38
C VAL A 481 -4.03 -30.31 -27.23
N PRO A 482 -5.17 -30.06 -27.90
CA PRO A 482 -5.83 -31.04 -28.77
C PRO A 482 -5.09 -31.30 -30.10
#